data_AF-A0AAU7NNS9-F1
#
_entry.id   AF-A0AAU7NNS9-F1
#
_cell.length_a   1.000
_cell.length_b   1.000
_cell.length_c   1.000
_cell.angle_alpha   90.00
_cell.angle_beta   90.00
_cell.angle_gamma   90.00
#
_symmetry.space_group_name_H-M   'P 1'
#
loop_
_entity.id
_entity.type
_entity.pdbx_description
1 polymer ?
#
loop_
_entity_poly.entity_id
_entity_poly.type
_entity_poly.pdbx_seq_one_letter_code
_entity_poly.pdbx_strand_id
1 'polypeptide(L)' 'MNHLNIYKYFKYLFDHLPNRENKDLEGFLPWAKEAQAQCHI' A
#
# COMPACT_ATOMS: atom_id res chain seq x y z
N MET A 1 0.12 -4.11 15.47
CA MET A 1 -1.04 -3.83 14.59
C MET A 1 -0.69 -2.65 13.71
N ASN A 2 -1.02 -2.67 12.42
CA ASN A 2 -0.40 -1.81 11.40
C ASN A 2 -0.64 -0.31 11.69
N HIS A 3 0.40 0.40 12.15
CA HIS A 3 0.41 1.84 12.40
C HIS A 3 0.59 2.61 11.08
N LEU A 4 -0.31 2.36 10.13
CA LEU A 4 -0.31 3.07 8.86
C LEU A 4 -1.10 4.37 8.99
N ASN A 5 -0.53 5.44 8.48
CA ASN A 5 -1.30 6.64 8.21
C ASN A 5 -2.24 6.35 7.03
N ILE A 6 -3.55 6.36 7.32
CA ILE A 6 -4.61 5.99 6.37
C ILE A 6 -4.53 6.86 5.09
N TYR A 7 -4.24 8.16 5.24
CA TYR A 7 -4.13 9.07 4.10
C TYR A 7 -2.92 8.72 3.22
N LYS A 8 -1.74 8.50 3.81
CA LYS A 8 -0.54 8.09 3.07
C LYS A 8 -0.77 6.75 2.36
N TYR A 9 -1.45 5.82 3.02
CA TYR A 9 -1.75 4.50 2.46
C TYR A 9 -2.69 4.58 1.26
N PHE A 10 -3.81 5.30 1.36
CA PHE A 10 -4.69 5.49 0.21
C PHE A 10 -3.98 6.20 -0.94
N LYS A 11 -3.17 7.22 -0.65
CA LYS A 11 -2.35 7.89 -1.66
C LYS A 11 -1.37 6.91 -2.33
N TYR A 12 -0.66 6.10 -1.56
CA TYR A 12 0.25 5.06 -2.07
C TYR A 12 -0.48 4.06 -2.99
N LEU A 13 -1.69 3.63 -2.61
CA LEU A 13 -2.51 2.78 -3.47
C LEU A 13 -2.86 3.53 -4.77
N PHE A 14 -3.40 4.74 -4.72
CA PHE A 14 -3.74 5.45 -5.97
C PHE A 14 -2.53 5.72 -6.87
N ASP A 15 -1.35 5.99 -6.29
CA ASP A 15 -0.13 6.29 -7.04
C ASP A 15 0.51 5.03 -7.66
N HIS A 16 0.37 3.86 -7.02
CA HIS A 16 1.13 2.66 -7.38
C HIS A 16 0.29 1.43 -7.75
N LEU A 17 -1.00 1.37 -7.40
CA LEU A 17 -1.85 0.22 -7.72
C LEU A 17 -2.01 0.12 -9.23
N PRO A 18 -1.63 -0.99 -9.85
CA PRO A 18 -1.74 -1.13 -11.28
C PRO A 18 -3.19 -1.41 -11.69
N ASN A 19 -3.72 -0.63 -12.63
CA ASN A 19 -5.08 -0.77 -13.15
C ASN A 19 -5.22 -1.95 -14.16
N ARG A 20 -4.84 -3.18 -13.76
CA ARG A 20 -4.91 -4.38 -14.62
C ARG A 20 -5.35 -5.62 -13.85
N GLU A 21 -6.13 -6.47 -14.51
CA GLU A 21 -6.86 -7.61 -13.91
C GLU A 21 -5.99 -8.79 -13.43
N ASN A 22 -4.67 -8.80 -13.68
CA ASN A 22 -3.78 -9.92 -13.29
C ASN A 22 -2.42 -9.41 -12.80
N LYS A 23 -2.39 -8.72 -11.67
CA LYS A 23 -1.12 -8.39 -11.01
C LYS A 23 -1.15 -8.79 -9.55
N ASP A 24 0.02 -9.22 -9.10
CA ASP A 24 0.28 -9.54 -7.72
C ASP A 24 0.07 -8.30 -6.85
N LEU A 25 -0.94 -8.38 -5.98
CA LEU A 25 -1.32 -7.31 -5.07
C LEU A 25 -0.66 -7.45 -3.70
N GLU A 26 0.12 -8.51 -3.46
CA GLU A 26 0.68 -8.77 -2.14
C GLU A 26 1.59 -7.63 -1.64
N GLY A 27 2.35 -7.00 -2.55
CA GLY A 27 3.20 -5.85 -2.23
C GLY A 27 2.44 -4.57 -1.86
N PHE A 28 1.13 -4.51 -2.10
CA PHE A 28 0.29 -3.36 -1.76
C PHE A 28 -0.54 -3.56 -0.50
N LEU A 29 -0.51 -4.77 0.07
CA LEU A 29 -1.30 -5.08 1.27
C LEU A 29 -0.85 -4.22 2.46
N PRO A 30 -1.73 -3.97 3.44
CA PRO A 30 -1.39 -3.15 4.60
C PRO A 30 -0.21 -3.70 5.40
N TRP A 31 0.12 -4.99 5.32
CA TRP A 31 1.25 -5.61 6.01
C TRP A 31 2.47 -5.82 5.11
N ALA A 32 2.42 -5.39 3.84
CA ALA A 32 3.57 -5.42 2.96
C ALA A 32 4.68 -4.50 3.47
N LYS A 33 5.93 -4.90 3.28
CA LYS A 33 7.09 -4.14 3.78
C LYS A 33 7.13 -2.75 3.15
N GLU A 34 6.80 -2.66 1.87
CA GLU A 34 6.80 -1.45 1.07
C GLU A 34 5.69 -0.50 1.53
N ALA A 35 4.47 -1.01 1.72
CA ALA A 35 3.36 -0.23 2.27
C ALA A 35 3.67 0.28 3.69
N GLN A 36 4.26 -0.57 4.55
CA GLN A 36 4.70 -0.18 5.89
C GLN A 36 5.79 0.89 5.87
N ALA A 37 6.79 0.78 4.99
CA ALA A 37 7.88 1.75 4.89
C ALA A 37 7.41 3.12 4.36
N GLN A 38 6.50 3.13 3.38
CA GLN A 38 6.02 4.37 2.74
C GLN A 38 4.91 5.05 3.54
N CYS A 39 4.12 4.29 4.29
CA CYS A 39 2.89 4.78 4.91
C CYS A 39 2.91 4.75 6.44
N HIS A 40 4.07 4.53 7.07
CA HIS A 40 4.21 4.63 8.53
C HIS A 40 3.78 6.02 9.02
N ILE A 41 3.25 6.07 10.25
CA ILE A 41 2.85 7.33 10.93
C ILE A 41 4.04 8.29 10.97
#